data_AF-A0A932V9L0-F1
#
_entry.id   AF-A0A932V9L0-F1
#
_cell.length_a   1.000
_cell.length_b   1.000
_cell.length_c   1.000
_cell.angle_alpha   90.00
_cell.angle_beta   90.00
_cell.angle_gamma   90.00
#
_symmetry.space_group_name_H-M   'P 1'
#
loop_
_entity.id
_entity.type
_entity.pdbx_description
1 polymer ?
#
loop_
_entity_poly.entity_id
_entity_poly.type
_entity_poly.pdbx_seq_one_letter_code
_entity_poly.pdbx_strand_id
1 'polypeptide(L)'
;MQTITGLFSGDFMPHGYCYLWKPELVWLHVISDSVIVIAYYSIPIALTYVVYKSRKEMPFSWIFLLFAIFIMACGTTHLMEIINIWNAKYVLSGFVKAFTGIISLITAISIFPILPKVIKILRQAQDDKNK
;
A
#
# COMPACT_ATOMS: atom_id res chain seq x y z
N MET A 1 11.99 -1.18 34.31
CA MET A 1 11.91 -2.03 33.10
C MET A 1 10.46 -2.42 32.85
N GLN A 2 9.61 -1.46 32.48
CA GLN A 2 8.17 -1.63 32.20
C GLN A 2 7.74 -1.00 30.87
N THR A 3 8.66 -0.39 30.13
CA THR A 3 8.34 0.52 29.02
C THR A 3 8.03 -0.17 27.70
N ILE A 4 8.55 -1.38 27.45
CA ILE A 4 8.36 -2.08 26.18
C ILE A 4 7.20 -3.09 26.28
N THR A 5 7.06 -3.76 27.43
CA THR A 5 6.02 -4.77 27.64
C THR A 5 4.62 -4.17 27.54
N GLY A 6 4.38 -3.02 28.17
CA GLY A 6 3.08 -2.32 28.12
C GLY A 6 2.63 -1.90 26.72
N LEU A 7 3.57 -1.67 25.79
CA LEU A 7 3.24 -1.37 24.39
C LEU A 7 2.60 -2.59 23.71
N PHE A 8 3.00 -3.80 24.07
CA PHE A 8 2.46 -5.04 23.49
C PHE A 8 1.32 -5.66 24.31
N SER A 9 1.05 -5.15 25.53
CA SER A 9 0.08 -5.73 26.48
C SER A 9 -1.40 -5.60 26.09
N GLY A 10 -1.75 -4.90 25.00
CA GLY A 10 -3.14 -4.85 24.53
C GLY A 10 -4.08 -4.01 25.39
N ASP A 11 -3.58 -3.23 26.35
CA ASP A 11 -4.36 -2.33 27.22
C ASP A 11 -4.85 -1.05 26.52
N PHE A 12 -4.87 -1.03 25.19
CA PHE A 12 -5.35 0.12 24.43
C PHE A 12 -6.83 -0.02 24.09
N MET A 13 -7.53 1.11 24.04
CA MET A 13 -8.93 1.14 23.66
C MET A 13 -9.07 0.93 22.13
N PRO A 14 -9.87 -0.05 21.66
CA PRO A 14 -10.13 -0.27 20.23
C PRO A 14 -10.78 0.93 19.53
N HIS A 15 -10.60 1.07 18.21
CA HIS A 15 -11.18 2.15 17.41
C HIS A 15 -12.71 2.18 17.48
N GLY A 16 -13.37 1.06 17.76
CA GLY A 16 -14.82 1.03 17.97
C GLY A 16 -15.31 2.02 19.04
N TYR A 17 -14.52 2.26 20.09
CA TYR A 17 -14.86 3.25 21.11
C TYR A 17 -14.70 4.70 20.60
N CYS A 18 -13.74 4.97 19.72
CA CYS A 18 -13.62 6.27 19.03
C CYS A 18 -14.86 6.54 18.16
N TYR A 19 -15.48 5.48 17.63
CA TYR A 19 -16.74 5.56 16.89
C TYR A 19 -17.98 5.53 17.77
N LEU A 20 -17.81 5.55 19.11
CA LEU A 20 -18.89 5.38 20.09
C LEU A 20 -19.74 4.12 19.84
N TRP A 21 -19.17 3.13 19.16
CA TRP A 21 -19.87 1.94 18.66
C TRP A 21 -21.14 2.24 17.86
N LYS A 22 -21.23 3.42 17.23
CA LYS A 22 -22.35 3.74 16.33
C LYS A 22 -22.29 2.80 15.13
N PRO A 23 -23.30 1.93 14.93
CA PRO A 23 -23.24 0.86 13.94
C PRO A 23 -23.06 1.41 12.52
N GLU A 24 -23.70 2.53 12.20
CA GLU A 24 -23.58 3.21 10.90
C GLU A 24 -22.13 3.59 10.58
N LEU A 25 -21.42 4.15 11.56
CA LEU A 25 -20.03 4.61 11.38
C LEU A 25 -19.06 3.42 11.33
N VAL A 26 -19.27 2.42 12.19
CA VAL A 26 -18.46 1.19 12.17
C VAL A 26 -18.59 0.48 10.83
N TRP A 27 -19.81 0.24 10.34
CA TRP A 27 -20.03 -0.42 9.06
C TRP A 27 -19.52 0.38 7.88
N LEU A 28 -19.63 1.72 7.92
CA LEU A 28 -19.06 2.58 6.89
C LEU A 28 -17.55 2.37 6.75
N HIS A 29 -16.81 2.39 7.86
CA HIS A 29 -15.36 2.16 7.86
C HIS A 29 -15.02 0.73 7.44
N VAL A 30 -15.69 -0.28 8.00
CA VAL A 30 -15.43 -1.69 7.70
C VAL A 30 -15.65 -2.01 6.22
N ILE A 31 -16.76 -1.56 5.64
CA ILE A 31 -17.06 -1.80 4.23
C ILE A 31 -16.05 -1.06 3.35
N SER A 32 -15.78 0.22 3.65
CA SER A 32 -14.83 1.03 2.87
C SER A 32 -13.44 0.40 2.87
N ASP A 33 -12.91 0.07 4.04
CA ASP A 33 -11.59 -0.56 4.16
C ASP A 33 -11.57 -1.97 3.55
N SER A 34 -12.65 -2.74 3.63
CA SER A 34 -12.73 -4.06 3.00
C SER A 34 -12.64 -3.96 1.48
N VAL A 35 -13.35 -3.01 0.87
CA VAL A 35 -13.26 -2.76 -0.58
C VAL A 35 -11.85 -2.32 -0.97
N ILE A 36 -11.22 -1.45 -0.18
CA ILE A 36 -9.85 -1.01 -0.42
C ILE A 36 -8.88 -2.20 -0.32
N VAL A 37 -9.00 -3.05 0.70
CA VAL A 37 -8.16 -4.26 0.85
C VAL A 37 -8.32 -5.16 -0.38
N ILE A 38 -9.54 -5.46 -0.81
CA ILE A 38 -9.76 -6.31 -1.99
C ILE A 38 -9.09 -5.70 -3.23
N ALA A 39 -9.27 -4.39 -3.46
CA ALA A 39 -8.66 -3.71 -4.59
C ALA A 39 -7.12 -3.72 -4.51
N TYR A 40 -6.56 -3.40 -3.36
CA TYR A 40 -5.13 -3.26 -3.15
C TYR A 40 -4.39 -4.59 -3.09
N TYR A 41 -5.08 -5.71 -2.90
CA TYR A 41 -4.50 -7.05 -3.09
C TYR A 41 -4.67 -7.55 -4.52
N SER A 42 -5.71 -7.11 -5.24
CA SER A 42 -5.95 -7.49 -6.64
C SER A 42 -5.01 -6.78 -7.63
N ILE A 43 -4.75 -5.48 -7.44
CA ILE A 43 -3.88 -4.69 -8.33
C ILE A 43 -2.44 -5.25 -8.39
N PRO A 44 -1.78 -5.58 -7.27
CA PRO A 44 -0.45 -6.20 -7.29
C PRO A 44 -0.40 -7.52 -8.06
N ILE A 45 -1.46 -8.33 -8.01
CA ILE A 45 -1.53 -9.59 -8.76
C ILE A 45 -1.51 -9.29 -10.27
N ALA A 46 -2.33 -8.35 -10.72
CA ALA A 46 -2.37 -7.93 -12.12
C ALA A 46 -1.04 -7.32 -12.58
N LEU A 47 -0.44 -6.43 -11.78
CA LEU A 47 0.86 -5.82 -12.09
C LEU A 47 1.98 -6.86 -12.18
N THR A 48 2.04 -7.78 -11.23
CA THR A 48 3.04 -8.85 -11.20
C THR A 48 2.86 -9.78 -12.39
N TYR A 49 1.62 -10.10 -12.77
CA TYR A 49 1.32 -10.91 -13.95
C TYR A 49 1.83 -10.24 -15.25
N VAL A 50 1.57 -8.95 -15.43
CA VAL A 50 2.04 -8.19 -16.60
C VAL A 50 3.57 -8.16 -16.66
N VAL A 51 4.23 -7.92 -15.52
CA VAL A 51 5.69 -7.94 -15.43
C VAL A 51 6.22 -9.33 -15.77
N TYR A 52 5.65 -10.39 -15.18
CA TYR A 52 6.08 -11.75 -15.45
C TYR A 52 6.00 -12.09 -16.95
N LYS A 53 4.90 -11.69 -17.60
CA LYS A 53 4.66 -11.96 -19.02
C LYS A 53 5.54 -11.11 -19.95
N SER A 54 5.81 -9.85 -19.59
CA SER A 54 6.43 -8.84 -20.47
C SER A 54 7.85 -8.41 -20.03
N ARG A 55 8.46 -9.12 -19.06
CA ARG A 55 9.75 -8.75 -18.44
C ARG A 55 10.92 -8.52 -19.40
N LYS A 56 10.92 -9.18 -20.56
CA LYS A 56 11.99 -9.04 -21.57
C LYS A 56 11.84 -7.79 -22.44
N GLU A 57 10.62 -7.30 -22.58
CA GLU A 57 10.25 -6.20 -23.48
C GLU A 57 10.07 -4.88 -22.72
N MET A 58 9.80 -4.95 -21.42
CA MET A 58 9.48 -3.80 -20.59
C MET A 58 10.73 -3.18 -19.94
N PRO A 59 11.14 -1.96 -20.34
CA PRO A 59 12.18 -1.24 -19.62
C PRO A 59 11.67 -0.87 -18.21
N PHE A 60 12.54 -0.99 -17.22
CA PHE A 60 12.25 -0.65 -15.82
C PHE A 60 11.11 -1.47 -15.16
N SER A 61 10.91 -2.71 -15.57
CA SER A 61 9.90 -3.63 -15.01
C SER A 61 9.92 -3.77 -13.48
N TRP A 62 11.09 -3.58 -12.84
CA TRP A 62 11.23 -3.59 -11.38
C TRP A 62 10.44 -2.48 -10.67
N ILE A 63 10.20 -1.33 -11.31
CA ILE A 63 9.37 -0.25 -10.73
C ILE A 63 7.94 -0.74 -10.52
N PHE A 64 7.40 -1.48 -11.48
CA PHE A 64 6.05 -2.03 -11.37
C PHE A 64 5.95 -3.00 -10.19
N LEU A 65 7.01 -3.77 -9.91
CA LEU A 65 7.08 -4.62 -8.72
C LEU A 65 7.17 -3.80 -7.43
N LEU A 66 7.92 -2.70 -7.41
CA LEU A 66 7.94 -1.79 -6.25
C LEU A 66 6.58 -1.16 -6.00
N PHE A 67 5.88 -0.72 -7.05
CA PHE A 67 4.50 -0.24 -6.93
C PHE A 67 3.55 -1.33 -6.44
N ALA A 68 3.70 -2.57 -6.92
CA ALA A 68 2.91 -3.70 -6.44
C ALA A 68 3.12 -3.94 -4.93
N ILE A 69 4.37 -3.90 -4.46
CA ILE A 69 4.72 -4.04 -3.04
C ILE A 69 4.17 -2.85 -2.23
N PHE A 70 4.31 -1.62 -2.73
CA PHE A 70 3.78 -0.41 -2.10
C PHE A 70 2.25 -0.48 -1.93
N ILE A 71 1.51 -0.83 -2.99
CA ILE A 71 0.05 -0.94 -2.96
C ILE A 71 -0.39 -2.04 -1.98
N MET A 72 0.30 -3.20 -1.99
CA MET A 72 0.01 -4.30 -1.05
C MET A 72 0.27 -3.88 0.41
N ALA A 73 1.36 -3.16 0.67
CA ALA A 73 1.68 -2.64 1.99
C ALA A 73 0.60 -1.64 2.46
N CYS A 74 0.15 -0.72 1.60
CA CYS A 74 -0.99 0.14 1.88
C CYS A 74 -2.26 -0.67 2.17
N GLY A 75 -2.55 -1.72 1.40
CA GLY A 75 -3.71 -2.59 1.64
C GLY A 75 -3.66 -3.24 3.02
N THR A 76 -2.46 -3.62 3.47
CA THR A 76 -2.24 -4.17 4.80
C THR A 76 -2.50 -3.13 5.90
N THR A 77 -2.22 -1.84 5.67
CA THR A 77 -2.60 -0.79 6.63
C THR A 77 -4.12 -0.68 6.81
N HIS A 78 -4.90 -0.77 5.73
CA HIS A 78 -6.38 -0.78 5.81
C HIS A 78 -6.92 -2.03 6.51
N LEU A 79 -6.33 -3.20 6.25
CA LEU A 79 -6.69 -4.41 6.98
C LEU A 79 -6.43 -4.25 8.50
N MET A 80 -5.33 -3.58 8.87
CA MET A 80 -5.04 -3.28 10.27
C MET A 80 -6.05 -2.30 10.88
N GLU A 81 -6.59 -1.34 10.13
CA GLU A 81 -7.66 -0.45 10.63
C GLU A 81 -8.93 -1.24 10.95
N ILE A 82 -9.34 -2.17 10.07
CA ILE A 82 -10.46 -3.09 10.35
C ILE A 82 -10.19 -3.88 11.64
N ILE A 83 -9.01 -4.47 11.78
CA ILE A 83 -8.64 -5.24 12.99
C ILE A 83 -8.69 -4.35 14.23
N ASN A 84 -8.19 -3.11 14.15
CA ASN A 84 -8.12 -2.15 15.25
C ASN A 84 -9.48 -1.69 15.77
N ILE A 85 -10.55 -1.78 14.97
CA ILE A 85 -11.92 -1.49 15.42
C ILE A 85 -12.31 -2.38 16.61
N TRP A 86 -11.96 -3.67 16.56
CA TRP A 86 -12.29 -4.63 17.63
C TRP A 86 -11.09 -5.02 18.49
N ASN A 87 -9.88 -5.04 17.92
CA ASN A 87 -8.67 -5.52 18.56
C ASN A 87 -7.58 -4.47 18.41
N ALA A 88 -7.33 -3.69 19.47
CA ALA A 88 -6.41 -2.55 19.51
C ALA A 88 -4.91 -2.92 19.32
N LYS A 89 -4.57 -3.55 18.20
CA LYS A 89 -3.21 -4.02 17.86
C LYS A 89 -2.38 -2.87 17.26
N TYR A 90 -2.33 -1.74 17.96
CA TYR A 90 -1.71 -0.51 17.44
C TYR A 90 -0.21 -0.61 17.22
N VAL A 91 0.51 -1.41 17.99
CA VAL A 91 1.95 -1.61 17.77
C VAL A 91 2.20 -2.32 16.45
N LEU A 92 1.45 -3.38 16.18
CA LEU A 92 1.54 -4.08 14.90
C LEU A 92 1.14 -3.15 13.74
N SER A 93 0.05 -2.39 13.90
CA SER A 93 -0.35 -1.36 12.92
C SER A 93 0.74 -0.32 12.69
N GLY A 94 1.42 0.13 13.75
CA GLY A 94 2.54 1.06 13.69
C GLY A 94 3.73 0.51 12.91
N PHE A 95 4.11 -0.75 13.14
CA PHE A 95 5.16 -1.41 12.34
C PHE A 95 4.77 -1.56 10.87
N VAL A 96 3.52 -1.94 10.58
CA VAL A 96 3.01 -2.03 9.20
C VAL A 96 3.05 -0.66 8.53
N LYS A 97 2.64 0.41 9.22
CA LYS A 97 2.70 1.79 8.72
C LYS A 97 4.14 2.26 8.49
N ALA A 98 5.06 1.96 9.40
CA ALA A 98 6.47 2.30 9.25
C ALA A 98 7.10 1.60 8.05
N PHE A 99 6.85 0.29 7.90
CA PHE A 99 7.31 -0.48 6.75
C PHE A 99 6.73 0.05 5.43
N THR A 100 5.42 0.33 5.42
CA THR A 100 4.74 0.95 4.27
C THR A 100 5.40 2.28 3.93
N GLY A 101 5.64 3.16 4.91
CA GLY A 101 6.28 4.46 4.71
C GLY A 101 7.69 4.37 4.11
N ILE A 102 8.49 3.39 4.54
CA ILE A 102 9.81 3.12 3.96
C ILE A 102 9.68 2.74 2.49
N ILE A 103 8.77 1.81 2.16
CA ILE A 103 8.53 1.40 0.77
C ILE A 103 8.02 2.57 -0.07
N SER A 104 7.11 3.39 0.45
CA SER A 104 6.60 4.59 -0.23
C SER A 104 7.73 5.54 -0.58
N LEU A 105 8.63 5.80 0.36
CA LEU A 105 9.76 6.69 0.17
C LEU A 105 10.74 6.15 -0.88
N ILE A 106 11.09 4.87 -0.81
CA ILE A 106 11.94 4.20 -1.81
C ILE A 106 11.29 4.30 -3.19
N THR A 107 10.00 4.04 -3.28
CA THR A 107 9.23 4.11 -4.54
C THR A 107 9.25 5.52 -5.11
N ALA A 108 8.98 6.55 -4.29
CA ALA A 108 9.00 7.95 -4.71
C ALA A 108 10.38 8.39 -5.23
N ILE A 109 11.45 8.09 -4.48
CA ILE A 109 12.83 8.42 -4.87
C ILE A 109 13.21 7.71 -6.18
N SER A 110 12.79 6.46 -6.35
CA SER A 110 13.10 5.66 -7.55
C SER A 110 12.47 6.23 -8.82
N ILE A 111 11.33 6.91 -8.74
CA ILE A 111 10.61 7.42 -9.92
C ILE A 111 11.32 8.62 -10.57
N PHE A 112 11.86 9.55 -9.77
CA PHE A 112 12.48 10.78 -10.27
C PHE A 112 13.53 10.56 -11.38
N PRO A 113 14.52 9.65 -11.25
CA PRO A 113 15.51 9.40 -12.29
C PRO A 113 14.96 8.68 -13.53
N ILE A 114 13.80 8.03 -13.43
CA ILE A 114 13.19 7.27 -14.53
C ILE A 114 12.27 8.15 -15.36
N LEU A 115 11.61 9.14 -14.76
CA LEU A 115 10.73 10.08 -15.44
C LEU A 115 11.35 10.69 -16.72
N PRO A 116 12.57 11.27 -16.72
CA PRO A 116 13.15 11.81 -17.95
C PRO A 116 13.42 10.74 -19.02
N LYS A 117 13.74 9.50 -18.62
CA LYS A 117 13.98 8.38 -19.54
C LYS A 117 12.69 7.95 -20.24
N VAL A 118 11.61 7.86 -19.47
CA VAL A 118 10.26 7.54 -20.01
C VAL A 118 9.81 8.62 -20.98
N ILE A 119 9.96 9.90 -20.63
CA ILE A 119 9.63 11.02 -21.52
C ILE A 119 10.42 10.93 -22.84
N LYS A 120 11.71 10.58 -22.79
CA LYS A 120 12.53 10.40 -24.00
C LYS A 120 12.00 9.29 -24.89
N ILE A 121 11.67 8.12 -24.32
CA ILE A 121 11.12 6.98 -25.07
C ILE A 121 9.79 7.35 -25.72
N LEU A 122 8.90 8.02 -24.98
CA LEU A 122 7.59 8.45 -25.48
C LEU A 122 7.72 9.47 -26.63
N ARG A 123 8.67 10.42 -26.53
CA ARG A 123 8.95 11.38 -27.61
C ARG A 123 9.43 10.67 -28.87
N GLN A 124 10.38 9.75 -28.76
CA GLN A 124 10.88 8.96 -29.89
C GLN A 124 9.77 8.17 -30.56
N ALA A 125 8.93 7.49 -29.76
CA ALA A 125 7.79 6.73 -30.28
C ALA A 125 6.73 7.62 -30.97
N GLN A 126 6.61 8.90 -30.58
CA GLN A 126 5.72 9.85 -31.22
C GLN A 126 6.30 10.38 -32.54
N ASP A 127 7.59 10.68 -32.57
CA ASP A 127 8.28 11.13 -33.80
C ASP A 127 8.24 10.05 -34.89
N ASP A 128 8.42 8.78 -34.51
CA ASP A 128 8.34 7.63 -35.44
C ASP A 128 6.93 7.44 -36.03
N LYS A 129 5.87 7.86 -35.33
CA LYS A 129 4.49 7.78 -35.84
C LYS A 129 4.11 8.92 -36.79
N ASN A 130 4.83 10.04 -36.73
CA ASN A 130 4.56 11.24 -37.53
C ASN A 130 5.40 11.30 -38.81
N LYS A 131 6.24 10.29 -39.06
CA LYS A 131 7.05 10.13 -40.26
C LYS A 131 6.39 9.15 -41.22
#